data_AF-A0A133ZS87-F1
#
_entry.id   AF-A0A133ZS87-F1
#
_cell.length_a   1.000
_cell.length_b   1.000
_cell.length_c   1.000
_cell.angle_alpha   90.00
_cell.angle_beta   90.00
_cell.angle_gamma   90.00
#
_symmetry.space_group_name_H-M   'P 1'
#
loop_
_entity.id
_entity.type
_entity.pdbx_description
1 polymer ?
#
loop_
_entity_poly.entity_id
_entity_poly.type
_entity_poly.pdbx_seq_one_letter_code
_entity_poly.pdbx_strand_id
1 'polypeptide(L)'
;MYILLKLKSKNIDYNILRLAIEETFQKRDSLNLLLNYKEIISNIENNNEMLVRWENYRNSFNYARTIDFNEIYKLLKKILEEIDIK
;
A
#
# COMPACT_ATOMS: atom_id res chain seq x y z
N MET A 1 -5.39 5.06 -1.02
CA MET A 1 -4.76 4.35 0.12
C MET A 1 -3.88 5.30 0.95
N TYR A 2 -2.70 5.74 0.46
CA TYR A 2 -1.72 6.51 1.25
C TYR A 2 -2.29 7.76 1.93
N ILE A 3 -3.03 8.62 1.21
CA ILE A 3 -3.61 9.85 1.79
C ILE A 3 -4.59 9.53 2.91
N LEU A 4 -5.42 8.50 2.71
CA LEU A 4 -6.41 8.06 3.70
C LEU A 4 -5.71 7.56 4.97
N LEU A 5 -4.64 6.78 4.81
CA LEU A 5 -3.82 6.29 5.92
C LEU A 5 -3.06 7.42 6.62
N LYS A 6 -2.45 8.34 5.87
CA LYS A 6 -1.73 9.48 6.46
C LYS A 6 -2.65 10.40 7.24
N LEU A 7 -3.84 10.68 6.72
CA LEU A 7 -4.78 11.62 7.33
C LEU A 7 -5.69 10.98 8.39
N LYS A 8 -5.93 9.66 8.31
CA LYS A 8 -6.93 8.97 9.15
C LYS A 8 -6.39 7.75 9.88
N SER A 9 -5.09 7.45 9.84
CA SER A 9 -4.48 6.28 10.53
C SER A 9 -4.96 6.09 11.97
N LYS A 10 -5.14 7.18 12.73
CA LYS A 10 -5.64 7.14 14.12
C LYS A 10 -7.10 6.67 14.28
N ASN A 11 -7.88 6.68 13.21
CA ASN A 11 -9.31 6.37 13.20
C ASN A 11 -9.64 5.14 12.33
N ILE A 12 -8.63 4.41 11.87
CA ILE A 12 -8.84 3.21 11.04
C ILE A 12 -9.07 2.03 11.97
N ASP A 13 -10.22 1.40 11.80
CA ASP A 13 -10.45 0.05 12.32
C ASP A 13 -9.76 -0.95 11.38
N TYR A 14 -8.69 -1.54 11.89
CA TYR A 14 -7.87 -2.48 11.14
C TYR A 14 -8.58 -3.81 10.85
N ASN A 15 -9.58 -4.20 11.65
CA ASN A 15 -10.39 -5.39 11.36
C ASN A 15 -11.31 -5.14 10.17
N ILE A 16 -11.94 -3.95 10.10
CA ILE A 16 -12.76 -3.56 8.95
C ILE A 16 -11.88 -3.45 7.70
N LEU A 17 -10.69 -2.87 7.83
CA LEU A 17 -9.73 -2.75 6.73
C LEU A 17 -9.28 -4.12 6.22
N ARG A 18 -8.98 -5.07 7.12
CA ARG A 18 -8.64 -6.45 6.78
C ARG A 18 -9.72 -7.12 5.95
N LEU A 19 -10.96 -7.12 6.46
CA LEU A 19 -12.10 -7.72 5.77
C LEU A 19 -12.32 -7.10 4.40
N ALA A 20 -12.25 -5.77 4.29
CA ALA A 20 -12.41 -5.07 3.02
C ALA A 20 -11.33 -5.47 1.99
N ILE A 21 -10.09 -5.69 2.45
CA ILE A 21 -8.99 -6.16 1.60
C ILE A 21 -9.23 -7.61 1.17
N GLU A 22 -9.50 -8.52 2.11
CA GLU A 22 -9.77 -9.94 1.83
C GLU A 22 -10.92 -10.10 0.81
N GLU A 23 -12.06 -9.45 1.04
CA GLU A 23 -13.21 -9.47 0.13
C GLU A 23 -12.87 -8.91 -1.25
N THR A 24 -12.06 -7.85 -1.31
CA THR A 24 -11.64 -7.25 -2.60
C THR A 24 -10.74 -8.20 -3.40
N PHE A 25 -9.81 -8.87 -2.74
CA PHE A 25 -8.91 -9.83 -3.38
C PHE A 25 -9.63 -11.13 -3.73
N GLN A 26 -10.55 -11.60 -2.88
CA GLN A 26 -11.39 -12.77 -3.16
C GLN A 26 -12.29 -12.52 -4.38
N LYS A 27 -12.97 -11.37 -4.45
CA LYS A 27 -13.83 -11.01 -5.59
C LYS A 27 -13.08 -10.92 -6.93
N ARG A 28 -11.76 -10.75 -6.89
CA ARG A 28 -10.88 -10.67 -8.06
C ARG A 28 -10.11 -11.96 -8.32
N ASP A 29 -10.43 -13.04 -7.61
CA ASP A 29 -9.73 -14.33 -7.68
C ASP A 29 -8.21 -14.21 -7.49
N SER A 30 -7.78 -13.25 -6.66
CA SER A 30 -6.38 -12.87 -6.51
C SER A 30 -5.86 -12.99 -5.08
N LEU A 31 -6.57 -13.70 -4.20
CA LEU A 31 -6.22 -13.87 -2.80
C LEU A 31 -4.81 -14.46 -2.59
N ASN A 32 -4.34 -15.31 -3.52
CA ASN A 32 -2.97 -15.84 -3.52
C ASN A 32 -1.88 -14.75 -3.61
N LEU A 33 -2.17 -13.61 -4.24
CA LEU A 33 -1.23 -12.48 -4.28
C LEU A 33 -1.04 -11.87 -2.89
N LEU A 34 -2.07 -11.95 -2.05
CA LEU A 34 -2.03 -11.45 -0.69
C LEU A 34 -1.09 -12.29 0.17
N LEU A 35 -0.94 -13.59 -0.09
CA LEU A 35 0.04 -14.45 0.59
C LEU A 35 1.49 -14.10 0.22
N ASN A 36 1.70 -13.65 -1.03
CA ASN A 36 3.02 -13.30 -1.57
C ASN A 36 3.35 -11.81 -1.45
N TYR A 37 2.61 -11.06 -0.63
CA TYR A 37 2.72 -9.60 -0.58
C TYR A 37 4.14 -9.10 -0.25
N LYS A 38 4.90 -9.84 0.57
CA LYS A 38 6.27 -9.46 0.96
C LYS A 38 7.21 -9.44 -0.24
N GLU A 39 7.13 -10.45 -1.09
CA GLU A 39 7.91 -10.52 -2.33
C GLU A 39 7.48 -9.44 -3.32
N ILE A 40 6.17 -9.22 -3.46
CA ILE A 40 5.62 -8.17 -4.32
C ILE A 40 6.14 -6.79 -3.88
N ILE A 41 6.12 -6.49 -2.58
CA ILE A 41 6.65 -5.22 -2.05
C ILE A 41 8.15 -5.10 -2.31
N SER A 42 8.92 -6.15 -2.06
CA SER A 42 10.37 -6.16 -2.35
C SER A 42 10.66 -5.88 -3.83
N ASN A 43 9.85 -6.43 -4.74
CA ASN A 43 9.99 -6.17 -6.17
C ASN A 43 9.65 -4.72 -6.53
N ILE A 44 8.66 -4.11 -5.86
CA ILE A 44 8.31 -2.69 -6.04
C ILE A 44 9.44 -1.78 -5.54
N GLU A 45 10.04 -2.09 -4.38
CA GLU A 45 11.15 -1.33 -3.79
C GLU A 45 12.35 -1.23 -4.74
N ASN A 46 12.62 -2.29 -5.51
CA ASN A 46 13.76 -2.37 -6.43
C ASN A 46 13.42 -1.98 -7.88
N ASN A 47 12.20 -1.46 -8.14
CA ASN A 47 11.75 -1.14 -9.49
C ASN A 47 11.97 0.34 -9.85
N ASN A 48 13.03 0.61 -10.63
CA ASN A 48 13.37 1.95 -11.12
C ASN A 48 12.26 2.61 -11.94
N GLU A 49 11.49 1.85 -12.70
CA GLU A 49 10.38 2.40 -13.48
C GLU A 49 9.27 2.94 -12.58
N MET A 50 8.97 2.24 -11.48
CA MET A 50 7.99 2.69 -10.50
C MET A 50 8.45 3.96 -9.78
N LEU A 51 9.74 4.07 -9.46
CA LEU A 51 10.33 5.30 -8.90
C LEU A 51 10.12 6.49 -9.85
N VAL A 52 10.43 6.33 -11.14
CA VAL A 52 10.24 7.41 -12.14
C VAL A 52 8.76 7.78 -12.26
N ARG A 53 7.85 6.80 -12.30
CA ARG A 53 6.40 7.04 -12.33
C ARG A 53 5.92 7.81 -11.09
N TRP A 54 6.46 7.48 -9.92
CA TRP A 54 6.15 8.20 -8.69
C TRP A 54 6.64 9.64 -8.69
N GLU A 55 7.87 9.89 -9.16
CA GLU A 55 8.43 11.23 -9.29
C GLU A 55 7.59 12.11 -10.23
N ASN A 56 7.12 11.56 -11.35
CA ASN A 56 6.21 12.27 -12.25
C ASN A 56 4.87 12.60 -11.59
N TYR A 57 4.32 11.67 -10.81
CA TYR A 57 3.08 11.87 -10.08
C TYR A 57 3.20 12.98 -9.03
N ARG A 58 4.21 12.95 -8.16
CA ARG A 58 4.41 13.98 -7.13
C ARG A 58 4.71 15.36 -7.69
N ASN A 59 5.27 15.44 -8.90
CA ASN A 59 5.44 16.70 -9.62
C ASN A 59 4.12 17.28 -10.12
N SER A 60 3.15 16.41 -10.44
CA SER A 60 1.83 16.78 -10.96
C SER A 60 0.82 17.13 -9.86
N PHE A 61 1.01 16.61 -8.63
CA PHE A 61 0.05 16.76 -7.55
C PHE A 61 0.67 17.33 -6.27
N ASN A 62 0.30 18.56 -5.90
CA ASN A 62 0.87 19.29 -4.76
C ASN A 62 0.79 18.54 -3.44
N TYR A 63 -0.31 17.82 -3.16
CA TYR A 63 -0.45 17.05 -1.93
C TYR A 63 0.54 15.88 -1.83
N ALA A 64 1.09 15.43 -2.96
CA ALA A 64 2.01 14.30 -3.02
C ALA A 64 3.48 14.72 -3.01
N ARG A 65 3.77 16.03 -3.17
CA ARG A 65 5.14 16.54 -3.34
C ARG A 65 6.09 16.18 -2.19
N THR A 66 5.58 16.13 -0.96
CA THR A 66 6.36 15.85 0.26
C THR A 66 6.32 14.37 0.67
N ILE A 67 5.79 13.48 -0.18
CA ILE A 67 5.71 12.06 0.11
C ILE A 67 6.91 11.38 -0.55
N ASP A 68 7.79 10.84 0.28
CA ASP A 68 8.90 10.03 -0.20
C ASP A 68 8.40 8.65 -0.65
N PHE A 69 8.95 8.12 -1.75
CA PHE A 69 8.55 6.79 -2.22
C PHE A 69 8.80 5.72 -1.16
N ASN A 70 9.84 5.88 -0.35
CA ASN A 70 10.16 4.97 0.74
C ASN A 70 9.13 4.95 1.86
N GLU A 71 8.41 6.06 2.07
CA GLU A 71 7.30 6.07 3.02
C GLU A 71 6.13 5.21 2.55
N ILE A 72 5.94 5.07 1.23
CA ILE A 72 4.78 4.36 0.67
C ILE A 72 4.89 2.86 0.95
N TYR A 73 6.01 2.23 0.60
CA TYR A 73 6.16 0.79 0.82
C TYR A 73 6.31 0.45 2.31
N LYS A 74 6.94 1.31 3.12
CA LYS A 74 6.98 1.15 4.59
C LYS A 74 5.57 1.13 5.18
N LEU A 75 4.72 2.05 4.72
CA LEU A 75 3.33 2.11 5.15
C LEU A 75 2.54 0.88 4.68
N LEU A 76 2.72 0.46 3.42
CA LEU A 76 2.09 -0.76 2.89
C LEU A 76 2.49 -2.00 3.68
N LYS A 77 3.79 -2.16 3.97
CA LYS A 77 4.32 -3.27 4.77
C LYS A 77 3.70 -3.27 6.16
N LYS A 78 3.71 -2.13 6.86
CA LYS A 78 3.10 -1.99 8.19
C LYS A 78 1.63 -2.42 8.18
N ILE A 79 0.85 -1.98 7.20
CA ILE A 79 -0.58 -2.31 7.14
C ILE A 79 -0.80 -3.79 6.89
N LEU A 80 -0.05 -4.39 5.96
CA LEU A 80 -0.21 -5.81 5.65
C LEU A 80 0.30 -6.70 6.78
N GLU A 81 1.27 -6.23 7.57
CA GLU A 81 1.69 -6.87 8.83
C GLU A 81 0.62 -6.72 9.93
N GLU A 82 -0.01 -5.55 10.08
CA GLU A 82 -1.08 -5.29 11.06
C GLU A 82 -2.37 -6.07 10.74
N ILE A 83 -2.56 -6.45 9.48
CA ILE A 83 -3.78 -7.11 9.00
C ILE A 83 -3.78 -8.63 9.26
N ASP A 84 -2.73 -9.24 9.83
CA ASP A 84 -2.64 -10.69 10.16
C ASP A 84 -3.32 -11.58 9.10
N ILE A 85 -2.91 -11.39 7.84
CA ILE A 85 -3.44 -12.16 6.71
C ILE A 85 -2.95 -13.59 6.87
N LYS A 86 -3.87 -14.49 7.22
CA LYS A 86 -3.61 -15.93 7.37
C LYS A 86 -3.79 -16.69 6.06
#